data_AF-A0A4P7QIW2-F1
#
_entry.id   AF-A0A4P7QIW2-F1
#
_cell.length_a   1.000
_cell.length_b   1.000
_cell.length_c   1.000
_cell.angle_alpha   90.00
_cell.angle_beta   90.00
_cell.angle_gamma   90.00
#
_symmetry.space_group_name_H-M   'P 1'
#
loop_
_entity.id
_entity.type
_entity.pdbx_description
1 polymer ?
#
loop_
_entity_poly.entity_id
_entity_poly.type
_entity_poly.pdbx_seq_one_letter_code
_entity_poly.pdbx_strand_id
1 'polypeptide(L)'
;MHAIPLLVPSTRDYHPEPDSGQLASLNLSDSASMILAKPDDAYAPVSLHELASLGLQVRQAWDEAAAGMIRASTGQLGIQFFTRSASYLLGHAARAGLQLHTKSAPVSSWFAHPRTFSILDGHLKQQLGTELVFYFVTDANTVFAFPESNLKIVDLLYQAVERRFGPVLFPKPLLWANGFPYSFTPSVGRNVA
;
A
#
# COMPACT_ATOMS: atom_id res chain seq x y z
N MET A 1 22.73 -4.42 -15.12
CA MET A 1 21.39 -3.93 -14.74
C MET A 1 21.41 -3.74 -13.25
N HIS A 2 21.25 -2.51 -12.76
CA HIS A 2 21.08 -2.29 -11.33
C HIS A 2 19.69 -2.82 -10.93
N ALA A 3 19.63 -3.58 -9.83
CA ALA A 3 18.36 -4.02 -9.28
C ALA A 3 17.56 -2.77 -8.86
N ILE A 4 16.35 -2.63 -9.39
CA ILE A 4 15.49 -1.51 -9.07
C ILE A 4 15.05 -1.66 -7.61
N PRO A 5 15.22 -0.65 -6.75
CA PRO A 5 14.82 -0.74 -5.35
C PRO A 5 13.31 -0.94 -5.24
N LEU A 6 12.89 -1.65 -4.19
CA LEU A 6 11.48 -1.83 -3.87
C LEU A 6 10.97 -0.65 -3.05
N LEU A 7 9.71 -0.27 -3.29
CA LEU A 7 9.00 0.67 -2.43
C LEU A 7 8.30 -0.06 -1.30
N VAL A 8 8.65 0.21 -0.05
CA VAL A 8 7.99 -0.37 1.12
C VAL A 8 7.25 0.75 1.84
N PRO A 9 5.91 0.81 1.78
CA PRO A 9 5.16 1.79 2.56
C PRO A 9 5.20 1.39 4.04
N SER A 10 5.19 2.40 4.91
CA SER A 10 5.09 2.19 6.36
C SER A 10 4.30 3.31 7.01
N THR A 11 3.99 3.14 8.30
CA THR A 11 3.57 4.27 9.12
C THR A 11 4.71 5.27 9.27
N ARG A 12 4.36 6.54 9.48
CA ARG A 12 5.33 7.62 9.61
C ARG A 12 6.32 7.41 10.76
N ASP A 13 5.86 6.79 11.85
CA ASP A 13 6.64 6.55 13.06
C ASP A 13 7.54 5.31 12.95
N TYR A 14 7.42 4.53 11.87
CA TYR A 14 8.25 3.37 11.63
C TYR A 14 9.57 3.77 10.97
N HIS A 15 10.67 3.56 11.70
CA HIS A 15 12.02 3.87 11.26
C HIS A 15 12.91 2.65 11.50
N PRO A 16 13.05 1.74 10.53
CA PRO A 16 14.01 0.67 10.62
C PRO A 16 15.42 1.24 10.46
N GLU A 17 16.38 0.66 11.17
CA GLU A 17 17.77 1.03 11.04
C GLU A 17 18.37 0.34 9.80
N PRO A 18 18.95 1.09 8.84
CA PRO A 18 19.71 0.48 7.76
C PRO A 18 21.05 -0.06 8.31
N ASP A 19 21.67 -1.01 7.59
CA ASP A 19 22.98 -1.59 7.97
C ASP A 19 24.08 -0.54 8.16
N SER A 20 23.95 0.62 7.50
CA SER A 20 24.83 1.77 7.71
C SER A 20 24.15 3.08 7.32
N GLY A 21 24.49 4.17 8.01
CA GLY A 21 24.11 5.53 7.61
C GLY A 21 22.64 5.89 7.82
N GLN A 22 22.19 6.93 7.11
CA GLN A 22 20.82 7.43 7.22
C GLN A 22 19.89 6.69 6.26
N LEU A 23 18.67 6.41 6.71
CA LEU A 23 17.63 5.73 5.95
C LEU A 23 17.20 6.52 4.70
N ALA A 24 17.09 5.84 3.55
CA ALA A 24 16.50 6.40 2.35
C ALA A 24 14.97 6.30 2.39
N SER A 25 14.32 7.37 2.85
CA SER A 25 12.86 7.43 3.00
C SER A 25 12.24 8.72 2.47
N LEU A 26 10.93 8.67 2.21
CA LEU A 26 10.10 9.83 1.87
C LEU A 26 8.81 9.80 2.71
N ASN A 27 8.36 10.97 3.16
CA ASN A 27 7.01 11.12 3.69
C ASN A 27 6.01 11.15 2.53
N LEU A 28 4.97 10.33 2.61
CA LEU A 28 3.89 10.26 1.62
C LEU A 28 2.71 11.14 2.04
N SER A 29 2.36 11.08 3.32
CA SER A 29 1.29 11.86 3.93
C SER A 29 1.59 12.10 5.41
N ASP A 30 0.64 12.66 6.16
CA ASP A 30 0.83 12.86 7.60
C ASP A 30 0.92 11.56 8.40
N SER A 31 0.37 10.46 7.88
CA SER A 31 0.33 9.16 8.55
C SER A 31 1.16 8.06 7.87
N ALA A 32 1.66 8.31 6.65
CA ALA A 32 2.39 7.33 5.87
C ALA A 32 3.74 7.84 5.37
N SER A 33 4.72 6.96 5.37
CA SER A 33 6.04 7.14 4.76
C SER A 33 6.36 5.96 3.86
N MET A 34 7.47 6.05 3.13
CA MET A 34 7.99 5.01 2.27
C MET A 34 9.49 4.87 2.51
N ILE A 35 9.95 3.63 2.44
CA ILE A 35 11.36 3.26 2.54
C ILE A 35 11.76 2.56 1.25
N LEU A 36 12.93 2.91 0.73
CA LEU A 36 13.56 2.17 -0.36
C LEU A 36 14.22 0.92 0.22
N ALA A 37 13.90 -0.24 -0.34
CA ALA A 37 14.41 -1.53 0.12
C ALA A 37 15.09 -2.30 -1.01
N LYS A 38 16.01 -3.19 -0.65
CA LYS A 38 16.63 -4.13 -1.58
C LYS A 38 15.62 -5.22 -1.94
N PRO A 39 15.35 -5.49 -3.24
CA PRO A 39 14.37 -6.50 -3.64
C PRO A 39 14.77 -7.93 -3.26
N ASP A 40 16.06 -8.22 -3.20
CA ASP A 40 16.59 -9.58 -3.04
C ASP A 40 16.95 -9.93 -1.58
N ASP A 41 16.93 -8.97 -0.66
CA ASP A 41 17.46 -9.10 0.70
C ASP A 41 16.37 -8.89 1.76
N ALA A 42 15.31 -9.70 1.72
CA ALA A 42 14.19 -9.66 2.68
C ALA A 42 13.60 -8.26 2.95
N TYR A 43 13.66 -7.37 1.94
CA TYR A 43 13.28 -5.96 2.04
C TYR A 43 14.15 -5.13 3.00
N ALA A 44 15.45 -5.45 3.10
CA ALA A 44 16.43 -4.70 3.85
C ALA A 44 16.43 -3.23 3.40
N PRO A 45 16.36 -2.27 4.35
CA PRO A 45 16.34 -0.85 4.01
C PRO A 45 17.63 -0.41 3.31
N VAL A 46 17.49 0.48 2.34
CA VAL A 46 18.60 1.12 1.65
C VAL A 46 18.97 2.40 2.38
N SER A 47 20.27 2.63 2.55
CA SER A 47 20.80 3.88 3.09
C SER A 47 21.00 4.97 2.03
N LEU A 48 21.03 6.23 2.44
CA LEU A 48 21.38 7.36 1.57
C LEU A 48 22.78 7.22 0.97
N HIS A 49 23.71 6.62 1.70
CA HIS A 49 25.07 6.38 1.21
C HIS A 49 25.09 5.36 0.07
N GLU A 50 24.36 4.25 0.22
CA GLU A 50 24.23 3.24 -0.83
C GLU A 50 23.60 3.85 -2.09
N LEU A 51 22.54 4.65 -1.96
CA LEU A 51 21.95 5.35 -3.12
C LEU A 51 22.92 6.33 -3.78
N ALA A 52 23.65 7.11 -2.97
CA ALA A 52 24.62 8.07 -3.48
C ALA A 52 25.77 7.38 -4.24
N SER A 53 26.20 6.19 -3.79
CA SER A 53 27.21 5.40 -4.50
C SER A 53 26.74 4.91 -5.88
N LEU A 54 25.43 4.81 -6.09
CA LEU A 54 24.80 4.54 -7.38
C LEU A 54 24.51 5.81 -8.19
N GLY A 55 24.87 6.99 -7.67
CA GLY A 55 24.60 8.28 -8.32
C GLY A 55 23.11 8.67 -8.31
N LEU A 56 22.30 8.06 -7.44
CA LEU A 56 20.86 8.27 -7.38
C LEU A 56 20.47 9.12 -6.17
N GLN A 57 19.52 10.03 -6.37
CA GLN A 57 18.79 10.68 -5.29
C GLN A 57 17.57 9.86 -4.89
N VAL A 58 17.09 9.99 -3.64
CA VAL A 58 15.92 9.26 -3.12
C VAL A 58 14.71 9.40 -4.04
N ARG A 59 14.42 10.62 -4.51
CA ARG A 59 13.27 10.87 -5.40
C ARG A 59 13.42 10.20 -6.78
N GLN A 60 14.63 10.21 -7.34
CA GLN A 60 14.89 9.52 -8.61
C GLN A 60 14.72 8.01 -8.45
N ALA A 61 15.29 7.44 -7.38
CA ALA A 61 15.12 6.02 -7.05
C ALA A 61 13.64 5.66 -6.81
N TRP A 62 12.87 6.54 -6.18
CA TRP A 62 11.43 6.38 -5.98
C TRP A 62 10.63 6.36 -7.30
N ASP A 63 10.92 7.29 -8.21
CA ASP A 63 10.27 7.37 -9.53
C ASP A 63 10.66 6.14 -10.39
N GLU A 64 11.93 5.74 -10.38
CA GLU A 64 12.43 4.57 -11.10
C GLU A 64 11.85 3.26 -10.56
N ALA A 65 11.71 3.13 -9.25
CA ALA A 65 11.07 2.00 -8.58
C ALA A 65 9.60 1.86 -8.97
N ALA A 66 8.85 2.96 -8.96
CA ALA A 66 7.47 2.97 -9.41
C ALA A 66 7.34 2.57 -10.90
N ALA A 67 8.22 3.11 -11.75
CA ALA A 67 8.24 2.74 -13.17
C ALA A 67 8.60 1.26 -13.38
N GLY A 68 9.56 0.74 -12.61
CA GLY A 68 9.95 -0.68 -12.61
C GLY A 68 8.81 -1.59 -12.21
N MET A 69 8.10 -1.26 -11.13
CA MET A 69 6.94 -2.01 -10.64
C MET A 69 5.81 -2.09 -11.68
N ILE A 70 5.51 -0.96 -12.35
CA ILE A 70 4.51 -0.92 -13.43
C ILE A 70 4.94 -1.81 -14.59
N ARG A 71 6.19 -1.71 -15.06
CA ARG A 71 6.71 -2.55 -16.14
C ARG A 71 6.66 -4.03 -15.77
N ALA A 72 7.10 -4.38 -14.57
CA ALA A 72 7.14 -5.76 -14.09
C ALA A 72 5.75 -6.37 -13.90
N SER A 73 4.72 -5.55 -13.70
CA SER A 73 3.33 -5.98 -13.53
C SER A 73 2.50 -5.89 -14.81
N THR A 74 3.09 -5.40 -15.90
CA THR A 74 2.42 -5.31 -17.21
C THR A 74 2.57 -6.63 -17.95
N GLY A 75 1.45 -7.30 -18.21
CA GLY A 75 1.35 -8.46 -19.08
C GLY A 75 0.86 -8.09 -20.49
N GLN A 76 0.47 -9.11 -21.26
CA GLN A 76 0.02 -8.94 -22.66
C GLN A 76 -1.22 -8.04 -22.80
N LEU A 77 -2.09 -8.00 -21.79
CA LEU A 77 -3.35 -7.25 -21.78
C LEU A 77 -3.30 -5.98 -20.92
N GLY A 78 -2.11 -5.56 -20.48
CA GLY A 78 -1.92 -4.44 -19.57
C GLY A 78 -1.53 -4.88 -18.16
N ILE A 79 -1.72 -3.99 -17.18
CA ILE A 79 -1.30 -4.20 -15.79
C ILE A 79 -2.18 -5.27 -15.14
N GLN A 80 -1.56 -6.26 -14.50
CA GLN A 80 -2.24 -7.41 -13.92
C GLN A 80 -2.36 -7.30 -12.40
N PHE A 81 -3.60 -7.23 -11.92
CA PHE A 81 -3.93 -7.40 -10.51
C PHE A 81 -4.72 -8.70 -10.34
N PHE A 82 -4.33 -9.50 -9.36
CA PHE A 82 -5.05 -10.71 -9.00
C PHE A 82 -5.97 -10.41 -7.83
N THR A 83 -7.24 -10.77 -7.98
CA THR A 83 -8.26 -10.51 -6.97
C THR A 83 -9.00 -11.78 -6.61
N ARG A 84 -9.37 -11.92 -5.34
CA ARG A 84 -10.36 -12.90 -4.88
C ARG A 84 -11.28 -12.27 -3.85
N SER A 85 -12.42 -12.91 -3.56
CA SER A 85 -13.32 -12.42 -2.52
C SER A 85 -12.60 -12.33 -1.16
N ALA A 86 -12.73 -11.19 -0.48
CA ALA A 86 -12.21 -10.99 0.87
C ALA A 86 -12.87 -11.93 1.89
N SER A 87 -14.09 -12.41 1.59
CA SER A 87 -14.80 -13.38 2.45
C SER A 87 -14.07 -14.70 2.63
N TYR A 88 -13.10 -15.02 1.75
CA TYR A 88 -12.27 -16.22 1.89
C TYR A 88 -11.43 -16.20 3.18
N LEU A 89 -10.94 -15.02 3.60
CA LEU A 89 -10.14 -14.88 4.83
C LEU A 89 -10.91 -14.22 5.98
N LEU A 90 -11.87 -13.35 5.67
CA LEU A 90 -12.57 -12.50 6.65
C LEU A 90 -14.03 -12.92 6.91
N GLY A 91 -14.52 -13.97 6.23
CA GLY A 91 -15.88 -14.47 6.40
C GLY A 91 -16.96 -13.66 5.66
N HIS A 92 -18.22 -14.06 5.84
CA HIS A 92 -19.33 -13.59 4.98
C HIS A 92 -19.56 -12.07 5.01
N ALA A 93 -19.28 -11.40 6.13
CA ALA A 93 -19.41 -9.95 6.26
C ALA A 93 -18.53 -9.18 5.25
N ALA A 94 -17.45 -9.81 4.76
CA ALA A 94 -16.51 -9.23 3.82
C ALA A 94 -16.79 -9.57 2.34
N ARG A 95 -17.97 -10.11 2.01
CA ARG A 95 -18.30 -10.54 0.62
C ARG A 95 -18.26 -9.44 -0.44
N ALA A 96 -18.41 -8.18 -0.04
CA ALA A 96 -18.35 -7.04 -0.94
C ALA A 96 -16.91 -6.58 -1.23
N GLY A 97 -15.92 -7.11 -0.51
CA GLY A 97 -14.53 -6.73 -0.67
C GLY A 97 -13.71 -7.72 -1.48
N LEU A 98 -12.55 -7.24 -1.92
CA LEU A 98 -11.56 -8.01 -2.65
C LEU A 98 -10.27 -8.09 -1.81
N GLN A 99 -9.65 -9.26 -1.78
CA GLN A 99 -8.25 -9.40 -1.45
C GLN A 99 -7.42 -9.22 -2.72
N LEU A 100 -6.36 -8.42 -2.61
CA LEU A 100 -5.47 -8.09 -3.71
C LEU A 100 -4.17 -8.88 -3.64
N HIS A 101 -3.62 -9.18 -4.81
CA HIS A 101 -2.30 -9.74 -4.98
C HIS A 101 -1.67 -9.28 -6.31
N THR A 102 -0.34 -9.19 -6.34
CA THR A 102 0.44 -8.77 -7.50
C THR A 102 1.62 -9.72 -7.68
N LYS A 103 1.98 -10.00 -8.93
CA LYS A 103 2.98 -11.05 -9.24
C LYS A 103 4.42 -10.63 -8.92
N SER A 104 4.75 -9.35 -9.13
CA SER A 104 6.14 -8.92 -9.29
C SER A 104 6.67 -8.03 -8.17
N ALA A 105 5.79 -7.57 -7.29
CA ALA A 105 6.12 -6.79 -6.10
C ALA A 105 5.02 -7.02 -5.05
N PRO A 106 5.30 -6.79 -3.75
CA PRO A 106 4.26 -6.78 -2.73
C PRO A 106 3.17 -5.77 -3.09
N VAL A 107 1.91 -6.14 -2.86
CA VAL A 107 0.78 -5.30 -3.25
C VAL A 107 0.75 -3.96 -2.49
N SER A 108 1.23 -3.93 -1.25
CA SER A 108 1.39 -2.70 -0.48
C SER A 108 2.30 -1.68 -1.17
N SER A 109 3.33 -2.11 -1.93
CA SER A 109 4.24 -1.21 -2.66
C SER A 109 3.52 -0.27 -3.62
N TRP A 110 2.33 -0.64 -4.10
CA TRP A 110 1.52 0.20 -4.98
C TRP A 110 1.02 1.48 -4.32
N PHE A 111 0.91 1.51 -2.99
CA PHE A 111 0.47 2.66 -2.21
C PHE A 111 1.57 3.70 -2.03
N ALA A 112 2.81 3.32 -2.32
CA ALA A 112 3.98 4.09 -1.98
C ALA A 112 4.31 5.21 -3.00
N HIS A 113 3.62 5.26 -4.14
CA HIS A 113 3.84 6.25 -5.19
C HIS A 113 2.52 6.70 -5.85
N PRO A 114 2.32 8.00 -6.14
CA PRO A 114 1.06 8.52 -6.70
C PRO A 114 0.59 7.84 -7.96
N ARG A 115 1.50 7.65 -8.91
CA ARG A 115 1.21 6.98 -10.18
C ARG A 115 0.77 5.53 -10.00
N THR A 116 1.41 4.76 -9.13
CA THR A 116 1.03 3.35 -8.93
C THR A 116 -0.28 3.28 -8.17
N PHE A 117 -0.45 4.12 -7.14
CA PHE A 117 -1.66 4.10 -6.34
C PHE A 117 -2.88 4.53 -7.15
N SER A 118 -2.75 5.55 -8.02
CA SER A 118 -3.85 5.96 -8.91
C SER A 118 -4.27 4.87 -9.90
N ILE A 119 -3.32 4.07 -10.39
CA ILE A 119 -3.62 2.94 -11.30
C ILE A 119 -4.42 1.87 -10.54
N LEU A 120 -3.94 1.49 -9.35
CA LEU A 120 -4.61 0.51 -8.51
C LEU A 120 -6.01 0.98 -8.07
N ASP A 121 -6.11 2.24 -7.63
CA ASP A 121 -7.36 2.85 -7.17
C ASP A 121 -8.40 2.93 -8.30
N GLY A 122 -8.01 3.44 -9.47
CA GLY A 122 -8.89 3.47 -10.64
C GLY A 122 -9.38 2.07 -11.06
N HIS A 123 -8.50 1.08 -11.05
CA HIS A 123 -8.89 -0.31 -11.36
C HIS A 123 -9.92 -0.86 -10.36
N LEU A 124 -9.69 -0.63 -9.06
CA LEU A 124 -10.57 -1.17 -8.02
C LEU A 124 -11.89 -0.43 -7.90
N LYS A 125 -11.93 0.87 -8.19
CA LYS A 125 -13.19 1.62 -8.33
C LYS A 125 -14.08 1.02 -9.41
N GLN A 126 -13.50 0.69 -10.56
CA GLN A 126 -14.22 0.03 -11.65
C GLN A 126 -14.68 -1.38 -11.25
N GLN A 127 -13.83 -2.19 -10.62
CA GLN A 127 -14.20 -3.55 -10.22
C GLN A 127 -15.25 -3.60 -9.10
N LEU A 128 -15.18 -2.68 -8.15
CA LEU A 128 -16.09 -2.61 -7.00
C LEU A 128 -17.35 -1.77 -7.28
N GLY A 129 -17.39 -1.04 -8.39
CA GLY A 129 -18.52 -0.16 -8.74
C GLY A 129 -18.71 0.99 -7.74
N THR A 130 -17.61 1.62 -7.32
CA THR A 130 -17.58 2.63 -6.25
C THR A 130 -16.65 3.79 -6.62
N GLU A 131 -16.93 4.98 -6.11
CA GLU A 131 -16.05 6.15 -6.25
C GLU A 131 -15.05 6.29 -5.08
N LEU A 132 -15.25 5.54 -4.01
CA LEU A 132 -14.39 5.52 -2.83
C LEU A 132 -14.07 4.08 -2.43
N VAL A 133 -12.80 3.80 -2.18
CA VAL A 133 -12.30 2.48 -1.79
C VAL A 133 -11.59 2.58 -0.44
N PHE A 134 -11.95 1.70 0.49
CA PHE A 134 -11.28 1.53 1.77
C PHE A 134 -10.24 0.42 1.66
N TYR A 135 -8.99 0.75 1.98
CA TYR A 135 -7.87 -0.18 1.91
C TYR A 135 -7.41 -0.62 3.30
N PHE A 136 -7.50 -1.91 3.59
CA PHE A 136 -6.95 -2.51 4.80
C PHE A 136 -5.64 -3.18 4.43
N VAL A 137 -4.52 -2.56 4.81
CA VAL A 137 -3.17 -3.03 4.49
C VAL A 137 -2.61 -3.77 5.70
N THR A 138 -2.65 -5.10 5.65
CA THR A 138 -2.29 -5.93 6.82
C THR A 138 -0.81 -6.21 6.88
N ASP A 139 -0.20 -6.56 5.75
CA ASP A 139 1.22 -6.79 5.60
C ASP A 139 1.64 -6.39 4.18
N ALA A 140 2.89 -6.67 3.82
CA ALA A 140 3.42 -6.31 2.51
C ALA A 140 2.60 -6.91 1.34
N ASN A 141 2.10 -8.14 1.50
CA ASN A 141 1.49 -8.97 0.46
C ASN A 141 -0.03 -9.13 0.59
N THR A 142 -0.60 -8.71 1.72
CA THR A 142 -2.03 -8.86 2.00
C THR A 142 -2.69 -7.49 2.15
N VAL A 143 -3.49 -7.14 1.14
CA VAL A 143 -4.33 -5.93 1.15
C VAL A 143 -5.76 -6.33 0.81
N PHE A 144 -6.70 -5.76 1.56
CA PHE A 144 -8.12 -5.85 1.24
C PHE A 144 -8.64 -4.49 0.78
N ALA A 145 -9.47 -4.50 -0.26
CA ALA A 145 -10.16 -3.34 -0.78
C ALA A 145 -11.67 -3.54 -0.61
N PHE A 146 -12.35 -2.54 -0.05
CA PHE A 146 -13.80 -2.55 0.14
C PHE A 146 -14.41 -1.31 -0.51
N PRO A 147 -15.62 -1.42 -1.08
CA PRO A 147 -16.33 -0.27 -1.57
C PRO A 147 -16.74 0.64 -0.41
N GLU A 148 -17.21 1.83 -0.76
CA GLU A 148 -17.82 2.70 0.22
C GLU A 148 -18.95 1.97 0.97
N SER A 149 -18.93 2.09 2.29
CA SER A 149 -19.91 1.44 3.15
C SER A 149 -20.17 2.29 4.39
N ASN A 150 -21.22 1.94 5.13
CA ASN A 150 -21.48 2.63 6.38
C ASN A 150 -20.35 2.36 7.40
N LEU A 151 -20.15 3.30 8.33
CA LEU A 151 -19.07 3.22 9.32
C LEU A 151 -19.13 1.94 10.16
N LYS A 152 -20.32 1.44 10.47
CA LYS A 152 -20.48 0.19 11.24
C LYS A 152 -19.88 -1.01 10.51
N ILE A 153 -20.05 -1.08 9.19
CA ILE A 153 -19.46 -2.14 8.37
C ILE A 153 -17.94 -1.98 8.33
N VAL A 154 -17.44 -0.75 8.17
CA VAL A 154 -15.99 -0.46 8.21
C VAL A 154 -15.38 -0.91 9.55
N ASP A 155 -16.03 -0.62 10.68
CA ASP A 155 -15.59 -1.04 12.01
C ASP A 155 -15.59 -2.57 12.16
N LEU A 156 -16.62 -3.26 11.64
CA LEU A 156 -16.67 -4.73 11.66
C LEU A 156 -15.55 -5.35 10.83
N LEU A 157 -15.27 -4.79 9.64
CA LEU A 157 -14.19 -5.24 8.78
C LEU A 157 -12.83 -5.00 9.43
N TYR A 158 -12.65 -3.85 10.07
CA TYR A 158 -11.47 -3.53 10.85
C TYR A 158 -11.21 -4.58 11.94
N GLN A 159 -12.21 -4.84 12.78
CA GLN A 159 -12.11 -5.86 13.83
C GLN A 159 -11.88 -7.27 13.28
N ALA A 160 -12.40 -7.59 12.09
CA ALA A 160 -12.18 -8.89 11.45
C ALA A 160 -10.73 -9.03 10.97
N VAL A 161 -10.17 -7.97 10.39
CA VAL A 161 -8.78 -7.90 9.97
C VAL A 161 -7.83 -8.02 11.17
N GLU A 162 -8.02 -7.21 12.21
CA GLU A 162 -7.16 -7.26 13.41
C GLU A 162 -7.18 -8.64 14.06
N ARG A 163 -8.37 -9.24 14.24
CA ARG A 163 -8.50 -10.59 14.82
C ARG A 163 -7.79 -11.66 14.00
N ARG A 164 -7.70 -11.49 12.67
CA ARG A 164 -7.16 -12.49 11.76
C ARG A 164 -5.64 -12.39 11.58
N PHE A 165 -5.09 -11.18 11.65
CA PHE A 165 -3.71 -10.89 11.27
C PHE A 165 -2.84 -10.34 12.42
N GLY A 166 -3.44 -9.91 13.54
CA GLY A 166 -2.70 -9.29 14.64
C GLY A 166 -2.23 -7.88 14.26
N PRO A 167 -0.99 -7.47 14.64
CA PRO A 167 -0.43 -6.18 14.24
C PRO A 167 -0.39 -6.05 12.71
N VAL A 168 -0.99 -4.98 12.20
CA VAL A 168 -1.08 -4.69 10.77
C VAL A 168 -0.15 -3.56 10.36
N LEU A 169 0.29 -3.56 9.10
CA LEU A 169 1.17 -2.55 8.53
C LEU A 169 0.57 -1.15 8.62
N PHE A 170 -0.73 -1.01 8.38
CA PHE A 170 -1.47 0.22 8.66
C PHE A 170 -2.65 -0.04 9.59
N PRO A 171 -2.65 0.54 10.81
CA PRO A 171 -3.68 0.28 11.82
C PRO A 171 -4.99 1.02 11.56
N LYS A 172 -5.10 1.79 10.48
CA LYS A 172 -6.33 2.45 10.05
C LYS A 172 -6.54 2.15 8.57
N PRO A 173 -7.80 2.03 8.10
CA PRO A 173 -8.06 1.92 6.68
C PRO A 173 -7.45 3.12 5.95
N LEU A 174 -6.85 2.89 4.80
CA LEU A 174 -6.32 3.94 3.95
C LEU A 174 -7.35 4.30 2.88
N LEU A 175 -7.34 5.56 2.48
CA LEU A 175 -8.03 6.10 1.32
C LEU A 175 -7.01 6.66 0.34
N TRP A 176 -7.37 6.68 -0.93
CA TRP A 176 -6.64 7.47 -1.91
C TRP A 176 -7.03 8.95 -1.78
N ALA A 177 -6.06 9.83 -1.52
CA ALA A 177 -6.28 11.27 -1.47
C ALA A 177 -5.06 12.01 -2.04
N ASN A 178 -5.27 12.85 -3.06
CA ASN A 178 -4.22 13.64 -3.70
C ASN A 178 -2.99 12.81 -4.14
N GLY A 179 -3.23 11.56 -4.57
CA GLY A 179 -2.17 10.65 -4.99
C GLY A 179 -1.50 9.88 -3.85
N PHE A 180 -1.84 10.09 -2.59
CA PHE A 180 -1.16 9.42 -1.46
C PHE A 180 -2.14 8.70 -0.53
N PRO A 181 -1.66 7.70 0.23
CA PRO A 181 -2.45 7.04 1.26
C PRO A 181 -2.76 8.00 2.41
N TYR A 182 -4.04 8.14 2.71
CA TYR A 182 -4.54 8.91 3.85
C TYR A 182 -5.27 7.99 4.82
N SER A 183 -4.90 8.03 6.10
CA SER A 183 -5.57 7.22 7.12
C SER A 183 -6.97 7.74 7.39
N PHE A 184 -7.97 6.91 7.10
CA PHE A 184 -9.34 7.16 7.49
C PHE A 184 -9.44 7.18 9.01
N THR A 185 -9.93 8.29 9.54
CA THR A 185 -10.35 8.39 10.92
C THR A 185 -11.86 8.60 10.88
N PRO A 186 -12.68 7.67 11.42
CA PRO A 186 -14.10 7.92 11.56
C PRO A 186 -14.23 9.19 12.39
N SER A 187 -14.83 10.23 11.82
CA SER A 187 -15.13 11.43 12.60
C SER A 187 -16.07 11.01 13.72
N VAL A 188 -15.58 11.04 14.97
CA VAL A 188 -16.42 10.90 16.16
C VAL A 188 -17.48 11.99 16.09
N GLY A 189 -18.73 11.59 15.81
CA GLY A 189 -19.92 12.43 15.91
C GLY A 189 -19.86 13.78 15.20
N ARG A 190 -20.19 13.82 13.91
CA ARG A 190 -21.09 14.90 13.46
C ARG A 190 -22.51 14.34 13.48
N ASN A 191 -23.19 14.60 14.59
CA ASN A 191 -24.65 14.66 14.58
C ASN A 191 -25.03 15.65 13.48
N VAL A 192 -25.51 15.13 12.36
CA VAL A 192 -26.37 15.92 11.49
C VAL A 192 -27.74 15.78 12.12
N ALA A 193 -28.08 16.81 12.91
CA ALA A 193 -29.46 17.10 13.28
C ALA A 193 -30.25 17.50 12.04
#